data_AF-A6VJT2-F1
#
_entry.id   AF-A6VJT2-F1
#
_cell.length_a   1.000
_cell.length_b   1.000
_cell.length_c   1.000
_cell.angle_alpha   90.00
_cell.angle_beta   90.00
_cell.angle_gamma   90.00
#
_symmetry.space_group_name_H-M   'P 1'
#
loop_
_entity.id
_entity.type
_entity.pdbx_description
1 polymer ?
#
loop_
_entity_poly.entity_id
_entity_poly.type
_entity_poly.pdbx_seq_one_letter_code
_entity_poly.pdbx_strand_id
1 'polypeptide(L)'
;MPAPRYKSGSSKKVYRKAPGNSSIVHYRRKKQSKAVCGACGALLNGVPRGRAVEITKLAKTQKRPERAFGGNLCPKCVKKMMVIKARNF
;
A
#
# COMPACT_ATOMS: atom_id res chain seq x y z
N MET A 1 -7.84 -32.16 6.17
CA MET A 1 -8.42 -30.88 5.65
C MET A 1 -7.71 -29.70 6.29
N PRO A 2 -7.52 -28.54 5.62
CA PRO A 2 -6.98 -27.35 6.28
C PRO A 2 -7.95 -26.82 7.34
N ALA A 3 -7.42 -26.26 8.44
CA ALA A 3 -8.23 -25.66 9.51
C ALA A 3 -9.23 -24.62 8.94
N PRO A 4 -10.43 -24.45 9.52
CA PRO A 4 -11.48 -23.56 8.98
C PRO A 4 -10.99 -22.15 8.64
N ARG A 5 -10.12 -21.56 9.45
CA ARG A 5 -9.50 -20.24 9.22
C ARG A 5 -8.79 -20.09 7.86
N TYR A 6 -8.25 -21.19 7.35
CA TYR A 6 -7.47 -21.27 6.11
C TYR A 6 -8.30 -21.59 4.87
N LYS A 7 -9.63 -21.76 5.03
CA LYS A 7 -10.58 -21.90 3.92
C LYS A 7 -11.02 -20.54 3.39
N SER A 8 -10.81 -19.46 4.15
CA SER A 8 -11.18 -18.09 3.75
C SER A 8 -10.26 -17.53 2.66
N GLY A 9 -10.84 -16.79 1.69
CA GLY A 9 -10.07 -16.11 0.65
C GLY A 9 -9.13 -15.01 1.17
N SER A 10 -9.26 -14.61 2.44
CA SER A 10 -8.35 -13.68 3.12
C SER A 10 -6.94 -14.26 3.31
N SER A 11 -6.83 -15.59 3.37
CA SER A 11 -5.59 -16.34 3.53
C SER A 11 -5.17 -16.98 2.20
N LYS A 12 -4.31 -16.27 1.45
CA LYS A 12 -3.75 -16.76 0.19
C LYS A 12 -2.79 -17.91 0.46
N LYS A 13 -3.04 -19.06 -0.18
CA LYS A 13 -2.14 -20.22 -0.18
C LYS A 13 -0.96 -19.95 -1.13
N VAL A 14 0.25 -20.16 -0.64
CA VAL A 14 1.50 -20.08 -1.40
C VAL A 14 2.25 -21.38 -1.22
N TYR A 15 2.35 -22.17 -2.28
CA TYR A 15 3.13 -23.41 -2.28
C TYR A 15 4.61 -23.08 -2.39
N ARG A 16 5.43 -23.63 -1.49
CA ARG A 16 6.90 -23.52 -1.52
C ARG A 16 7.50 -24.91 -1.37
N LYS A 17 8.64 -25.12 -2.05
CA LYS A 17 9.46 -26.32 -1.87
C LYS A 17 10.35 -26.13 -0.65
N ALA A 18 10.32 -27.09 0.25
CA ALA A 18 11.24 -27.15 1.39
C ALA A 18 12.53 -27.86 0.97
N PRO A 19 13.64 -27.68 1.72
CA PRO A 19 14.92 -28.32 1.41
C PRO A 19 14.84 -29.84 1.28
N GLY A 20 13.98 -30.52 2.04
CA GLY A 20 13.77 -31.97 1.96
C GLY A 20 12.87 -32.44 0.80
N ASN A 21 12.81 -31.68 -0.29
CA ASN A 21 11.98 -31.92 -1.48
C ASN A 21 10.46 -32.00 -1.24
N SER A 22 9.99 -31.72 -0.02
CA SER A 22 8.57 -31.66 0.33
C SER A 22 7.94 -30.33 -0.07
N SER A 23 6.67 -30.34 -0.47
CA SER A 23 5.91 -29.12 -0.78
C SER A 23 5.10 -28.67 0.42
N ILE A 24 5.43 -27.51 0.99
CA ILE A 24 4.75 -26.91 2.14
C ILE A 24 3.83 -25.77 1.68
N VAL A 25 2.64 -25.69 2.28
CA VAL A 25 1.68 -24.60 2.06
C VAL A 25 1.91 -23.50 3.10
N HIS A 26 2.34 -22.32 2.66
CA HIS A 26 2.34 -21.13 3.49
C HIS A 26 1.06 -20.30 3.26
N TYR A 27 0.42 -19.89 4.35
CA TYR A 27 -0.71 -18.96 4.30
C TYR A 27 -0.21 -17.52 4.47
N ARG A 28 -0.43 -16.68 3.47
CA ARG A 28 -0.13 -15.24 3.51
C ARG A 28 -1.42 -14.44 3.39
N ARG A 29 -1.55 -13.30 4.07
CA ARG A 29 -2.69 -12.41 3.76
C ARG A 29 -2.50 -11.72 2.42
N LYS A 30 -3.61 -11.21 1.87
CA LYS A 30 -3.63 -10.42 0.63
C LYS A 30 -2.71 -9.20 0.71
N LYS A 31 -2.16 -8.81 -0.44
CA LYS A 31 -1.40 -7.58 -0.59
C LYS A 31 -2.36 -6.40 -0.60
N GLN A 32 -2.00 -5.32 0.09
CA GLN A 32 -2.80 -4.10 0.12
C GLN A 32 -2.83 -3.43 -1.25
N SER A 33 -3.94 -2.75 -1.54
CA SER A 33 -4.12 -1.92 -2.74
C SER A 33 -3.10 -0.77 -2.76
N LYS A 34 -2.89 -0.19 -3.95
CA LYS A 34 -2.06 1.01 -4.08
C LYS A 34 -2.80 2.20 -3.46
N ALA A 35 -2.06 3.16 -2.90
CA ALA A 35 -2.63 4.39 -2.39
C ALA A 35 -3.19 5.25 -3.54
N VAL A 36 -4.29 5.95 -3.26
CA VAL A 36 -5.07 6.69 -4.24
C VAL A 36 -5.21 8.15 -3.79
N CYS A 37 -5.20 9.08 -4.73
CA CYS A 37 -5.41 10.49 -4.49
C CYS A 37 -6.84 10.75 -4.00
N GLY A 38 -6.98 11.42 -2.85
CA GLY A 38 -8.29 11.70 -2.26
C GLY A 38 -9.21 12.57 -3.11
N ALA A 39 -8.68 13.37 -4.04
CA ALA A 39 -9.48 14.29 -4.86
C ALA A 39 -9.89 13.71 -6.23
N CYS A 40 -8.98 13.00 -6.91
CA CYS A 40 -9.20 12.60 -8.31
C CYS A 40 -9.14 11.11 -8.57
N GLY A 41 -8.87 10.28 -7.55
CA GLY A 41 -8.77 8.83 -7.75
C GLY A 41 -7.50 8.35 -8.46
N ALA A 42 -6.57 9.25 -8.80
CA ALA A 42 -5.32 8.86 -9.44
C ALA A 42 -4.41 8.08 -8.48
N LEU A 43 -3.62 7.14 -9.00
CA LEU A 43 -2.63 6.39 -8.20
C LEU A 43 -1.55 7.34 -7.65
N LEU A 44 -1.21 7.17 -6.37
CA LEU A 44 -0.16 7.95 -5.71
C LEU A 44 1.21 7.31 -5.90
N ASN A 45 2.13 8.07 -6.49
CA ASN A 45 3.53 7.68 -6.64
C ASN A 45 4.32 7.98 -5.37
N GLY A 46 5.26 7.12 -5.03
CA GLY A 46 6.14 7.29 -3.85
C GLY A 46 5.52 6.92 -2.50
N VAL A 47 4.29 6.40 -2.47
CA VAL A 47 3.68 5.85 -1.25
C VAL A 47 3.82 4.33 -1.25
N PRO A 48 4.51 3.73 -0.26
CA PRO A 48 4.68 2.29 -0.21
C PRO A 48 3.34 1.60 0.06
N ARG A 49 3.13 0.46 -0.62
CA ARG A 49 2.04 -0.46 -0.29
C ARG A 49 2.53 -1.50 0.70
N GLY A 50 1.78 -1.71 1.77
CA GLY A 50 2.12 -2.69 2.79
C GLY A 50 1.02 -2.78 3.83
N ARG A 51 1.11 -3.77 4.70
CA ARG A 51 0.27 -3.78 5.91
C ARG A 51 0.70 -2.64 6.84
N ALA A 52 -0.19 -2.21 7.73
CA ALA A 52 0.14 -1.22 8.75
C ALA A 52 1.43 -1.57 9.51
N VAL A 53 1.61 -2.84 9.89
CA VAL A 53 2.82 -3.36 10.57
C VAL A 53 4.09 -3.29 9.70
N GLU A 54 3.98 -3.41 8.38
CA GLU A 54 5.12 -3.28 7.47
C GLU A 54 5.46 -1.81 7.27
N ILE A 55 4.44 -0.95 7.12
CA ILE A 55 4.59 0.50 6.93
C ILE A 55 5.16 1.16 8.19
N THR A 56 4.78 0.72 9.40
CA THR A 56 5.30 1.30 10.64
C THR A 56 6.80 1.12 10.78
N LYS A 57 7.36 0.01 10.30
CA LYS A 57 8.80 -0.31 10.31
C LYS A 57 9.65 0.52 9.34
N LEU A 58 9.04 1.15 8.34
CA LEU A 58 9.76 2.01 7.40
C LEU A 58 10.18 3.32 8.04
N ALA A 59 11.25 3.94 7.53
CA ALA A 59 11.65 5.29 7.93
C ALA A 59 10.59 6.33 7.54
N LYS A 60 10.54 7.48 8.21
CA LYS A 60 9.55 8.55 7.92
C LYS A 60 9.62 9.01 6.46
N THR A 61 10.82 9.15 5.90
CA THR A 61 11.09 9.54 4.51
C THR A 61 10.63 8.50 3.49
N GLN A 62 10.60 7.22 3.87
CA GLN A 62 10.14 6.13 2.99
C GLN A 62 8.61 6.01 2.92
N LYS A 63 7.88 6.61 3.87
CA LYS A 63 6.40 6.51 3.94
C LYS A 63 5.69 7.50 3.02
N ARG A 64 6.33 8.64 2.72
CA ARG A 64 5.71 9.73 1.95
C ARG A 64 6.75 10.54 1.17
N PRO A 65 6.38 11.09 0.01
CA PRO A 65 7.21 12.10 -0.64
C PRO A 65 7.24 13.40 0.18
N GLU A 66 8.33 14.15 0.08
CA GLU A 66 8.59 15.34 0.92
C GLU A 66 7.78 16.59 0.54
N ARG A 67 7.20 16.62 -0.66
CA ARG A 67 6.37 17.76 -1.10
C ARG A 67 5.13 17.96 -0.22
N ALA A 68 4.59 19.18 -0.27
CA ALA A 68 3.31 19.51 0.36
C ALA A 68 2.18 18.54 -0.05
N PHE A 69 1.38 18.13 0.94
CA PHE A 69 0.32 17.12 0.82
C PHE A 69 0.79 15.77 0.22
N GLY A 70 2.08 15.46 0.40
CA GLY A 70 2.68 14.21 -0.02
C GLY A 70 2.00 12.99 0.61
N GLY A 71 1.58 12.05 -0.23
CA GLY A 71 0.88 10.84 0.20
C GLY A 71 -0.65 10.94 0.26
N ASN A 72 -1.22 12.13 0.06
CA ASN A 72 -2.68 12.33 0.10
C ASN A 72 -3.22 12.84 -1.25
N LEU A 73 -2.53 13.81 -1.85
CA LEU A 73 -2.92 14.43 -3.11
C LEU A 73 -1.87 14.17 -4.20
N CYS A 74 -2.31 13.96 -5.44
CA CYS A 74 -1.41 13.85 -6.59
C CYS A 74 -0.82 15.24 -6.94
N PRO A 75 0.36 15.32 -7.60
CA PRO A 75 1.01 16.60 -7.89
C PRO A 75 0.13 17.54 -8.72
N LYS A 76 -0.72 17.00 -9.61
CA LYS A 76 -1.69 17.78 -10.39
C LYS A 76 -2.72 18.47 -9.50
N CYS A 77 -3.29 17.76 -8.52
CA CYS A 77 -4.25 18.32 -7.58
C CYS A 77 -3.60 19.34 -6.66
N VAL A 78 -2.38 19.07 -6.16
CA VAL A 78 -1.64 20.04 -5.33
C VAL A 78 -1.36 21.33 -6.10
N LYS A 79 -0.94 21.24 -7.37
CA LYS A 79 -0.74 22.43 -8.22
C LYS A 79 -2.03 23.25 -8.36
N LYS A 80 -3.16 22.60 -8.66
CA LYS A 80 -4.46 23.29 -8.77
C LYS A 80 -4.83 24.00 -7.47
N MET A 81 -4.69 23.31 -6.32
CA MET A 81 -4.97 23.87 -5.00
C MET A 81 -4.08 25.08 -4.69
N MET A 82 -2.78 25.00 -4.99
CA MET A 82 -1.84 26.10 -4.77
C MET A 82 -2.16 27.32 -5.63
N VAL A 83 -2.53 27.13 -6.91
CA VAL A 83 -2.93 28.24 -7.80
C VAL A 83 -4.21 28.92 -7.31
N ILE A 84 -5.23 28.14 -6.90
CA ILE A 84 -6.47 28.70 -6.34
C ILE A 84 -6.18 29.47 -5.05
N LYS A 85 -5.37 28.89 -4.16
CA LYS A 85 -5.00 29.54 -2.91
C LYS A 85 -4.24 30.83 -3.12
N ALA A 86 -3.36 30.90 -4.12
CA ALA A 86 -2.60 32.11 -4.46
C ALA A 86 -3.45 33.21 -5.13
N ARG A 87 -4.58 32.87 -5.76
CA ARG A 87 -5.51 33.84 -6.36
C ARG A 87 -6.49 34.46 -5.35
N ASN A 88 -6.79 33.71 -4.29
CA ASN A 88 -7.75 34.12 -3.25
C ASN A 88 -7.04 34.70 -2.00
N PHE A 89 -5.73 34.85 -2.06
CA PHE A 89 -4.93 35.55 -1.05
C PHE A 89 -4.76 37.00 -1.50
#